data_AF-A0A4Q6GV10-F1
#
_entry.id   AF-A0A4Q6GV10-F1
#
_cell.length_a   1.000
_cell.length_b   1.000
_cell.length_c   1.000
_cell.angle_alpha   90.00
_cell.angle_beta   90.00
_cell.angle_gamma   90.00
#
_symmetry.space_group_name_H-M   'P 1'
#
loop_
_entity.id
_entity.type
_entity.pdbx_description
1 polymer ?
#
loop_
_entity_poly.entity_id
_entity_poly.type
_entity_poly.pdbx_seq_one_letter_code
_entity_poly.pdbx_strand_id
1 'polypeptide(L)'
;MLNWTDTLSALGARFCIDDATNVEDFGRALSAAELADGFVAPVTDLGIIAVAGPEAAAFLHNQLTNDVEHLGRGEARLAGYCTPKGRLQATFLYWRSNDADNDAVYLQLPRAIQPPLQKRLSMFVLRAKAKLRDATGEAPFAAVLGLGGTKAETALRRH
;
A
#
# COMPACT_ATOMS: atom_id res chain seq x y z
N MET A 1 -6.94 7.37 -21.60
CA MET A 1 -7.14 7.41 -20.14
C MET A 1 -6.30 8.55 -19.61
N LEU A 2 -6.87 9.47 -18.82
CA LEU A 2 -6.05 10.44 -18.10
C LEU A 2 -5.13 9.68 -17.14
N ASN A 3 -3.82 9.96 -17.18
CA ASN A 3 -2.89 9.44 -16.20
C ASN A 3 -3.18 10.09 -14.84
N TRP A 4 -3.08 9.34 -13.75
CA TRP A 4 -3.35 9.84 -12.40
C TRP A 4 -2.45 11.05 -12.07
N THR A 5 -1.19 10.99 -12.49
CA THR A 5 -0.21 12.08 -12.37
C THR A 5 -0.67 13.37 -13.09
N ASP A 6 -1.27 13.25 -14.28
CA ASP A 6 -1.78 14.42 -15.02
C ASP A 6 -2.95 15.07 -14.28
N THR A 7 -3.80 14.24 -13.65
CA THR A 7 -4.92 14.72 -12.84
C THR A 7 -4.42 15.49 -11.62
N LEU A 8 -3.42 14.95 -10.92
CA LEU A 8 -2.80 15.61 -9.77
C LEU A 8 -2.11 16.92 -10.16
N SER A 9 -1.39 16.93 -11.28
CA SER A 9 -0.76 18.15 -11.82
C SER A 9 -1.80 19.23 -12.11
N ALA A 10 -2.93 18.88 -12.72
CA ALA A 10 -4.04 19.81 -12.97
C ALA A 10 -4.68 20.37 -11.68
N LEU A 11 -4.58 19.63 -10.57
CA LEU A 11 -5.01 20.07 -9.24
C LEU A 11 -3.95 20.89 -8.48
N GLY A 12 -2.80 21.15 -9.10
CA GLY A 12 -1.72 21.95 -8.52
C GLY A 12 -0.70 21.14 -7.70
N ALA A 13 -0.65 19.82 -7.87
CA ALA A 13 0.38 19.00 -7.24
C ALA A 13 1.77 19.40 -7.75
N ARG A 14 2.71 19.52 -6.81
CA ARG A 14 4.15 19.64 -7.07
C ARG A 14 4.78 18.28 -6.80
N PHE A 15 5.67 17.85 -7.68
CA PHE A 15 6.30 16.53 -7.61
C PHE A 15 7.76 16.65 -7.17
N CYS A 16 8.27 15.61 -6.53
CA CYS A 16 9.68 15.54 -6.15
C CYS A 16 10.58 15.64 -7.39
N ILE A 17 11.70 16.35 -7.25
CA ILE A 17 12.67 16.55 -8.35
C ILE A 17 13.21 15.20 -8.86
N ASP A 18 13.44 14.26 -7.96
CA ASP A 18 14.02 12.95 -8.26
C ASP A 18 12.98 11.88 -8.60
N ASP A 19 11.69 12.16 -8.43
CA ASP A 19 10.59 11.23 -8.71
C ASP A 19 9.32 11.98 -9.16
N ALA A 20 9.12 12.03 -10.48
CA ALA A 20 7.96 12.69 -11.10
C ALA A 20 6.61 12.01 -10.82
N THR A 21 6.61 10.85 -10.13
CA THR A 21 5.38 10.18 -9.71
C THR A 21 5.03 10.45 -8.25
N ASN A 22 5.97 10.97 -7.47
CA ASN A 22 5.78 11.26 -6.06
C ASN A 22 5.40 12.73 -5.84
N VAL A 23 4.23 12.98 -5.26
CA VAL A 23 3.77 14.32 -4.88
C VAL A 23 4.50 14.78 -3.62
N GLU A 24 5.10 15.97 -3.69
CA GLU A 24 5.71 16.65 -2.56
C GLU A 24 4.65 17.44 -1.76
N ASP A 25 3.88 18.31 -2.43
CA ASP A 25 2.79 19.07 -1.83
C ASP A 25 1.85 19.70 -2.90
N PHE A 26 0.92 20.55 -2.45
CA PHE A 26 0.02 21.35 -3.30
C PHE A 26 0.23 22.87 -3.12
N GLY A 27 1.45 23.30 -2.75
CA GLY A 27 1.78 24.73 -2.60
C GLY A 27 1.32 25.38 -1.29
N ARG A 28 0.58 24.66 -0.43
CA ARG A 28 0.09 25.17 0.85
C ARG A 28 0.04 24.08 1.90
N ALA A 29 0.62 24.34 3.08
CA ALA A 29 0.42 23.52 4.25
C ALA A 29 -0.94 23.81 4.91
N LEU A 30 -1.65 22.75 5.30
CA LEU A 30 -2.86 22.87 6.11
C LEU A 30 -2.49 23.12 7.58
N SER A 31 -3.26 23.98 8.25
CA SER A 31 -3.18 24.15 9.71
C SER A 31 -3.73 22.93 10.45
N ALA A 32 -3.41 22.80 11.74
CA ALA A 32 -3.94 21.71 12.57
C ALA A 32 -5.48 21.71 12.63
N ALA A 33 -6.11 22.89 12.63
CA ALA A 33 -7.57 23.01 12.61
C ALA A 33 -8.17 22.53 11.28
N GLU A 34 -7.54 22.86 10.15
CA GLU A 34 -7.98 22.40 8.83
C GLU A 34 -7.80 20.88 8.68
N LEU A 35 -6.69 20.32 9.15
CA LEU A 35 -6.46 18.87 9.16
C LEU A 35 -7.48 18.13 10.03
N ALA A 36 -7.84 18.70 11.18
CA ALA A 36 -8.86 18.14 12.06
C ALA A 36 -10.27 18.20 11.43
N ASP A 37 -10.57 19.25 10.65
CA ASP A 37 -11.83 19.38 9.94
C ASP A 37 -11.96 18.35 8.81
N GLY A 38 -11.01 18.34 7.88
CA GLY A 38 -10.99 17.37 6.79
C GLY A 38 -9.91 17.59 5.75
N PHE A 39 -9.34 16.51 5.22
CA PHE A 39 -8.41 16.56 4.09
C PHE A 39 -8.47 15.31 3.23
N VAL A 40 -7.98 15.44 1.99
CA VAL A 40 -7.66 14.33 1.09
C VAL A 40 -6.20 14.51 0.68
N ALA A 41 -5.43 13.43 0.71
CA ALA A 41 -4.04 13.41 0.27
C ALA A 41 -3.84 12.28 -0.75
N PRO A 42 -3.17 12.52 -1.88
CA PRO A 42 -2.71 11.43 -2.73
C PRO A 42 -1.62 10.67 -1.99
N VAL A 43 -1.64 9.34 -2.09
CA VAL A 43 -0.65 8.46 -1.48
C VAL A 43 0.23 7.90 -2.60
N THR A 44 1.22 8.68 -3.02
CA THR A 44 2.10 8.35 -4.15
C THR A 44 3.44 7.78 -3.72
N ASP A 45 3.80 7.95 -2.46
CA ASP A 45 5.05 7.52 -1.85
C ASP A 45 5.02 6.05 -1.38
N LEU A 46 3.84 5.42 -1.39
CA LEU A 46 3.66 4.01 -1.06
C LEU A 46 3.55 3.15 -2.32
N GLY A 47 4.13 1.96 -2.24
CA GLY A 47 3.99 0.89 -3.21
C GLY A 47 3.16 -0.26 -2.67
N ILE A 48 2.74 -1.17 -3.56
CA ILE A 48 1.97 -2.36 -3.22
C ILE A 48 2.64 -3.59 -3.82
N ILE A 49 2.97 -4.57 -2.99
CA ILE A 49 3.37 -5.90 -3.42
C ILE A 49 2.13 -6.80 -3.35
N ALA A 50 1.75 -7.44 -4.46
CA ALA A 50 0.80 -8.54 -4.40
C ALA A 50 1.55 -9.86 -4.26
N VAL A 51 1.06 -10.70 -3.36
CA VAL A 51 1.49 -12.09 -3.20
C VAL A 51 0.30 -12.98 -3.53
N ALA A 52 0.33 -13.61 -4.68
CA ALA A 52 -0.80 -14.39 -5.21
C ALA A 52 -0.47 -15.89 -5.27
N GLY A 53 -1.49 -16.72 -5.12
CA GLY A 53 -1.39 -18.18 -5.21
C GLY A 53 -1.86 -18.88 -3.94
N PRO A 54 -2.17 -20.18 -4.02
CA PRO A 54 -2.86 -20.92 -2.97
C PRO A 54 -2.07 -21.02 -1.65
N GLU A 55 -0.76 -20.76 -1.66
CA GLU A 55 0.09 -20.77 -0.46
C GLU A 55 0.55 -19.36 -0.07
N ALA A 56 -0.02 -18.29 -0.64
CA ALA A 56 0.41 -16.91 -0.38
C ALA A 56 0.29 -16.51 1.10
N ALA A 57 -0.85 -16.81 1.74
CA ALA A 57 -1.07 -16.47 3.13
C ALA A 57 -0.16 -17.26 4.08
N ALA A 58 -0.04 -18.58 3.86
CA ALA A 58 0.86 -19.44 4.64
C ALA A 58 2.33 -19.03 4.47
N PHE A 59 2.75 -18.71 3.24
CA PHE A 59 4.08 -18.17 2.97
C PHE A 59 4.32 -16.89 3.78
N LEU A 60 3.39 -15.92 3.72
CA LEU A 60 3.54 -14.65 4.41
C LEU A 60 3.46 -14.77 5.94
N HIS A 61 2.64 -15.67 6.48
CA HIS A 61 2.59 -15.96 7.91
C HIS A 61 3.96 -16.40 8.44
N ASN A 62 4.75 -17.10 7.62
CA ASN A 62 6.12 -17.50 7.94
C ASN A 62 7.17 -16.39 7.76
N GLN A 63 6.83 -15.26 7.12
CA GLN A 63 7.76 -14.14 6.88
C GLN A 63 7.48 -12.93 7.77
N LEU A 64 6.22 -12.72 8.18
CA LEU A 64 5.74 -11.51 8.81
C LEU A 64 5.44 -11.73 10.30
N THR A 65 5.44 -10.66 11.08
CA THR A 65 5.25 -10.73 12.54
C THR A 65 3.79 -10.90 12.99
N ASN A 66 2.83 -10.96 12.07
CA ASN A 66 1.39 -11.01 12.38
C ASN A 66 0.74 -12.22 11.70
N ASP A 67 -0.39 -12.65 12.24
CA ASP A 67 -1.14 -13.78 11.71
C ASP A 67 -1.85 -13.41 10.39
N VAL A 68 -1.26 -13.89 9.28
CA VAL A 68 -1.77 -13.67 7.92
C VAL A 68 -2.81 -14.71 7.51
N GLU A 69 -2.73 -15.94 8.03
CA GLU A 69 -3.62 -17.04 7.66
C GLU A 69 -5.05 -16.74 8.08
N HIS A 70 -5.24 -16.22 9.29
CA HIS A 70 -6.54 -15.87 9.86
C HIS A 70 -6.96 -14.41 9.63
N LEU A 71 -6.38 -13.74 8.64
CA LEU A 71 -6.87 -12.43 8.21
C LEU A 71 -8.16 -12.63 7.38
N GLY A 72 -9.26 -12.02 7.82
CA GLY A 72 -10.54 -12.04 7.10
C GLY A 72 -10.52 -11.20 5.81
N ARG A 73 -11.47 -11.46 4.90
CA ARG A 73 -11.74 -10.52 3.79
C ARG A 73 -12.37 -9.24 4.35
N GLY A 74 -11.99 -8.09 3.81
CA GLY A 74 -12.39 -6.78 4.35
C GLY A 74 -11.62 -6.34 5.60
N GLU A 75 -10.68 -7.13 6.09
CA GLU A 75 -9.77 -6.73 7.16
C GLU A 75 -8.43 -6.24 6.62
N ALA A 76 -7.84 -5.29 7.34
CA ALA A 76 -6.46 -4.87 7.15
C ALA A 76 -5.73 -4.91 8.49
N ARG A 77 -4.46 -5.32 8.48
CA ARG A 77 -3.60 -5.38 9.67
C ARG A 77 -2.22 -4.81 9.39
N LEU A 78 -1.52 -4.42 10.44
CA LEU A 78 -0.11 -4.06 10.38
C LEU A 78 0.77 -5.28 10.64
N ALA A 79 1.88 -5.39 9.92
CA ALA A 79 2.91 -6.39 10.20
C ALA A 79 4.31 -5.83 9.96
N GLY A 80 5.31 -6.41 10.61
CA GLY A 80 6.72 -6.18 10.33
C GLY A 80 7.34 -7.32 9.52
N TYR A 81 8.37 -7.03 8.72
CA TYR A 81 9.34 -8.02 8.26
C TYR A 81 10.64 -7.82 9.01
N CYS A 82 11.17 -8.89 9.59
CA CYS A 82 12.36 -8.86 10.42
C CYS A 82 13.48 -9.72 9.83
N THR A 83 14.72 -9.36 10.16
CA THR A 83 15.86 -10.27 9.98
C THR A 83 15.73 -11.48 10.92
N PRO A 84 16.48 -12.59 10.68
CA PRO A 84 16.51 -13.72 11.61
C PRO A 84 16.96 -13.36 13.04
N LYS A 85 17.65 -12.23 13.23
CA LYS A 85 18.06 -11.70 14.54
C LYS A 85 17.02 -10.74 15.14
N GLY A 86 15.80 -10.68 14.59
CA GLY A 86 14.70 -9.86 15.11
C GLY A 86 14.76 -8.36 14.74
N ARG A 87 15.77 -7.89 14.01
CA ARG A 87 15.82 -6.49 13.55
C ARG A 87 14.74 -6.23 12.51
N LEU A 88 13.85 -5.28 12.78
CA LEU A 88 12.83 -4.79 11.84
C LEU A 88 13.49 -4.21 10.58
N GLN A 89 12.95 -4.55 9.41
CA GLN A 89 13.41 -4.07 8.11
C GLN A 89 12.33 -3.24 7.40
N ALA A 90 11.07 -3.59 7.58
CA ALA A 90 9.94 -2.86 7.01
C ALA A 90 8.68 -3.12 7.82
N THR A 91 7.73 -2.20 7.72
CA THR A 91 6.35 -2.36 8.17
C THR A 91 5.42 -2.34 6.97
N PHE A 92 4.32 -3.06 7.06
CA PHE A 92 3.30 -3.12 6.03
C PHE A 92 1.92 -2.89 6.64
N LEU A 93 1.06 -2.18 5.93
CA LEU A 93 -0.37 -2.42 5.99
C LEU A 93 -0.69 -3.52 4.99
N TYR A 94 -1.37 -4.59 5.41
CA TYR A 94 -1.72 -5.68 4.50
C TYR A 94 -3.18 -6.08 4.61
N TRP A 95 -3.74 -6.53 3.48
CA TRP A 95 -5.11 -6.98 3.35
C TRP A 95 -5.23 -8.11 2.33
N ARG A 96 -6.34 -8.86 2.38
CA ARG A 96 -6.69 -9.85 1.36
C ARG A 96 -7.48 -9.21 0.23
N SER A 97 -7.29 -9.73 -0.97
CA SER A 97 -8.19 -9.47 -2.10
C SER A 97 -9.64 -9.76 -1.71
N ASN A 98 -10.57 -8.89 -2.13
CA ASN A 98 -12.01 -9.12 -2.01
C ASN A 98 -12.58 -9.91 -3.19
N ASP A 99 -11.79 -10.12 -4.25
CA ASP A 99 -12.17 -10.92 -5.40
C ASP A 99 -12.06 -12.42 -5.05
N ALA A 100 -13.15 -13.15 -5.25
CA ALA A 100 -13.23 -14.58 -4.95
C ALA A 100 -12.30 -15.42 -5.84
N ASP A 101 -12.07 -14.96 -7.09
CA ASP A 101 -11.29 -15.67 -8.10
C ASP A 101 -9.79 -15.32 -8.04
N ASN A 102 -9.42 -14.33 -7.23
CA ASN A 102 -8.04 -13.89 -7.05
C ASN A 102 -7.65 -13.96 -5.56
N ASP A 103 -7.05 -15.09 -5.16
CA ASP A 103 -6.45 -15.25 -3.83
C ASP A 103 -5.06 -14.60 -3.80
N ALA A 104 -5.06 -13.31 -3.45
CA ALA A 104 -3.87 -12.51 -3.24
C ALA A 104 -3.91 -11.80 -1.89
N VAL A 105 -2.74 -11.68 -1.27
CA VAL A 105 -2.49 -10.79 -0.14
C VAL A 105 -1.67 -9.60 -0.65
N TYR A 106 -2.15 -8.39 -0.35
CA TYR A 106 -1.49 -7.15 -0.73
C TYR A 106 -0.72 -6.59 0.45
N LEU A 107 0.52 -6.18 0.22
CA LEU A 107 1.40 -5.54 1.21
C LEU A 107 1.70 -4.11 0.74
N GLN A 108 1.18 -3.11 1.45
CA GLN A 108 1.50 -1.70 1.22
C GLN A 108 2.67 -1.27 2.09
N LEU A 109 3.64 -0.57 1.50
CA LEU A 109 4.88 -0.13 2.14
C LEU A 109 5.48 1.08 1.41
N PRO A 110 6.47 1.78 2.00
CA PRO A 110 7.15 2.87 1.29
C PRO A 110 7.79 2.41 -0.02
N ARG A 111 7.49 3.10 -1.12
CA ARG A 111 7.93 2.74 -2.48
C ARG A 111 9.44 2.67 -2.59
N ALA A 112 10.15 3.58 -1.90
CA ALA A 112 11.61 3.65 -1.89
C ALA A 112 12.29 2.34 -1.45
N ILE A 113 11.66 1.54 -0.59
CA ILE A 113 12.22 0.27 -0.10
C ILE A 113 11.55 -0.96 -0.73
N GLN A 114 10.50 -0.78 -1.53
CA GLN A 114 9.74 -1.90 -2.11
C GLN A 114 10.61 -2.81 -2.98
N PRO A 115 11.33 -2.33 -4.02
CA PRO A 115 12.06 -3.23 -4.92
C PRO A 115 13.06 -4.17 -4.22
N PRO A 116 13.96 -3.69 -3.33
CA PRO A 116 14.89 -4.58 -2.63
C PRO A 116 14.16 -5.53 -1.67
N LEU A 117 13.08 -5.08 -1.03
CA LEU A 117 12.32 -5.92 -0.10
C LEU A 117 11.51 -7.02 -0.82
N GLN A 118 10.87 -6.70 -1.94
CA GLN A 118 10.18 -7.67 -2.79
C GLN A 118 11.16 -8.72 -3.33
N LYS A 119 12.36 -8.29 -3.76
CA LYS A 119 13.43 -9.20 -4.15
C LYS A 119 13.83 -10.12 -3.00
N ARG A 120 13.98 -9.56 -1.79
CA ARG A 120 14.32 -10.31 -0.59
C ARG A 120 13.26 -11.34 -0.23
N LEU A 121 11.97 -10.96 -0.19
CA LEU A 121 10.86 -11.87 0.08
C LEU A 121 10.79 -12.99 -0.98
N SER A 122 11.00 -12.66 -2.25
CA SER A 122 11.01 -13.64 -3.35
C SER A 122 12.06 -14.74 -3.16
N MET A 123 13.18 -14.48 -2.47
CA MET A 123 14.19 -15.51 -2.18
C MET A 123 13.66 -16.63 -1.26
N PHE A 124 12.62 -16.36 -0.47
CA PHE A 124 12.05 -17.30 0.49
C PHE A 124 10.84 -18.07 -0.03
N VAL A 125 10.34 -17.75 -1.23
CA VAL A 125 9.19 -18.44 -1.84
C VAL A 125 9.49 -19.93 -2.03
N LEU A 126 10.71 -20.29 -2.43
CA LEU A 126 11.14 -21.68 -2.64
C LEU A 126 10.07 -22.51 -3.39
N ARG A 127 9.57 -23.58 -2.78
CA ARG A 127 8.55 -24.47 -3.35
C ARG A 127 7.11 -24.02 -3.10
N ALA A 128 6.90 -22.95 -2.34
CA ALA A 128 5.56 -22.43 -2.08
C ALA A 128 4.95 -21.93 -3.39
N LYS A 129 3.68 -22.26 -3.60
CA LYS A 129 2.82 -21.76 -4.67
C LYS A 129 2.37 -20.34 -4.34
N ALA A 130 3.34 -19.43 -4.30
CA ALA A 130 3.17 -18.01 -4.07
C ALA A 130 4.01 -17.23 -5.10
N LYS A 131 3.46 -16.16 -5.66
CA LYS A 131 4.15 -15.29 -6.62
C LYS A 131 4.02 -13.84 -6.19
N LEU A 132 5.17 -13.18 -6.03
CA LEU A 132 5.25 -11.76 -5.72
C LEU A 132 5.33 -10.95 -7.01
N ARG A 133 4.62 -9.82 -7.06
CA ARG A 133 4.72 -8.83 -8.14
C ARG A 133 4.46 -7.43 -7.62
N ASP A 134 5.00 -6.43 -8.31
CA ASP A 134 4.63 -5.03 -8.07
C ASP A 134 3.21 -4.81 -8.58
N ALA A 135 2.30 -4.44 -7.68
CA ALA A 135 0.89 -4.19 -7.95
C ALA A 135 0.55 -2.70 -7.96
N THR A 136 1.53 -1.82 -7.70
CA THR A 136 1.31 -0.39 -7.45
C THR A 136 0.54 0.31 -8.57
N GLY A 137 0.75 -0.10 -9.83
CA GLY A 137 0.09 0.48 -11.01
C GLY A 137 -1.08 -0.33 -11.56
N GLU A 138 -1.57 -1.36 -10.85
CA GLU A 138 -2.68 -2.17 -11.34
C GLU A 138 -4.02 -1.44 -11.22
N ALA A 139 -4.99 -1.81 -12.06
CA ALA A 139 -6.29 -1.12 -12.14
C ALA A 139 -7.00 -0.92 -10.78
N PRO A 140 -7.01 -1.90 -9.83
CA PRO A 140 -7.59 -1.68 -8.50
C PRO A 140 -6.89 -0.61 -7.65
N PHE A 141 -5.66 -0.26 -8.01
CA PHE A 141 -4.80 0.68 -7.28
C PHE A 141 -4.35 1.86 -8.16
N ALA A 142 -5.08 2.15 -9.24
CA ALA A 142 -4.77 3.24 -10.17
C ALA A 142 -4.69 4.60 -9.48
N ALA A 143 -5.36 4.76 -8.33
CA ALA A 143 -5.15 5.85 -7.40
C ALA A 143 -5.31 5.33 -5.96
N VAL A 144 -4.47 5.83 -5.05
CA VAL A 144 -4.58 5.60 -3.61
C VAL A 144 -4.70 6.96 -2.93
N LEU A 145 -5.72 7.11 -2.09
CA LEU A 145 -6.04 8.35 -1.40
C LEU A 145 -6.10 8.11 0.10
N GLY A 146 -5.49 9.02 0.87
CA GLY A 146 -5.68 9.15 2.30
C GLY A 146 -6.76 10.18 2.58
N LEU A 147 -7.72 9.84 3.42
CA LEU A 147 -8.73 10.78 3.90
C LEU A 147 -8.63 10.87 5.42
N GLY A 148 -8.73 12.09 5.96
CA GLY A 148 -8.66 12.31 7.40
C GLY A 148 -9.46 13.52 7.84
N GLY A 149 -9.51 13.71 9.16
CA GLY A 149 -10.37 14.71 9.81
C GLY A 149 -11.80 14.22 10.03
N THR A 150 -12.57 15.01 10.77
CA THR A 150 -13.94 14.66 11.20
C THR A 150 -14.92 14.47 10.03
N LYS A 151 -14.66 15.10 8.88
CA LYS A 151 -15.49 14.97 7.67
C LYS A 151 -15.19 13.73 6.82
N ALA A 152 -14.10 13.01 7.07
CA ALA A 152 -13.66 11.91 6.22
C ALA A 152 -14.69 10.78 6.11
N GLU A 153 -15.26 10.34 7.23
CA GLU A 153 -16.25 9.26 7.24
C GLU A 153 -17.51 9.63 6.45
N THR A 154 -18.00 10.87 6.61
CA THR A 154 -19.18 11.35 5.89
C THR A 154 -18.93 11.42 4.38
N ALA A 155 -17.71 11.76 3.96
CA ALA A 155 -17.33 11.77 2.55
C ALA A 155 -17.36 10.37 1.91
N LEU A 156 -17.02 9.33 2.69
CA LEU A 156 -17.00 7.94 2.21
C LEU A 156 -18.39 7.28 2.14
N ARG A 157 -19.35 7.73 2.96
CA ARG A 157 -20.70 7.14 2.99
C ARG A 157 -21.57 7.40 1.76
N ARG A 158 -21.15 8.28 0.84
CA ARG A 158 -21.95 8.71 -0.33
C ARG A 158 -21.75 7.89 -1.60
N HIS A 159 -20.92 6.86 -1.56
CA HIS A 159 -20.58 5.98 -2.68
C HIS A 159 -20.60 4.51 -2.23
#